data_AF-A0A1V2C5G8-F1
#
_entry.id   AF-A0A1V2C5G8-F1
#
_cell.length_a   1.000
_cell.length_b   1.000
_cell.length_c   1.000
_cell.angle_alpha   90.00
_cell.angle_beta   90.00
_cell.angle_gamma   90.00
#
_symmetry.space_group_name_H-M   'P 1'
#
loop_
_entity.id
_entity.type
_entity.pdbx_description
1 polymer ?
#
loop_
_entity_poly.entity_id
_entity_poly.type
_entity_poly.pdbx_seq_one_letter_code
_entity_poly.pdbx_strand_id
1 'polypeptide(L)'
;MKLGFVYIITNKYQTVIYTGVTSNLPKRILEHKNKKYAKSFSARYNLNILVYYEQFQWIEDAISREKQIKAGSREAKNDLIHSINPTWKDLFEEIEDILIM
;
A
#
# COMPACT_ATOMS: atom_id res chain seq x y z
N MET A 1 -17.68 1.61 13.42
CA MET A 1 -16.39 2.28 13.19
C MET A 1 -15.47 1.26 12.55
N LYS A 2 -14.77 1.60 11.47
CA LYS A 2 -13.96 0.62 10.74
C LYS A 2 -12.52 1.06 10.71
N LEU A 3 -11.65 0.15 11.13
CA LEU A 3 -10.20 0.29 11.04
C LEU A 3 -9.79 0.52 9.58
N GLY A 4 -8.81 1.40 9.39
CA GLY A 4 -8.36 1.85 8.07
C GLY A 4 -6.86 1.70 7.90
N PHE A 5 -6.45 1.43 6.66
CA PHE A 5 -5.05 1.38 6.27
C PHE A 5 -4.84 2.27 5.06
N VAL A 6 -3.76 3.04 5.09
CA VAL A 6 -3.13 3.56 3.87
C VAL A 6 -1.96 2.65 3.52
N TYR A 7 -1.72 2.43 2.23
CA TYR A 7 -0.62 1.59 1.77
C TYR A 7 0.01 2.15 0.50
N ILE A 8 1.27 1.78 0.27
CA ILE A 8 1.97 1.99 -1.00
C ILE A 8 2.47 0.66 -1.53
N ILE A 9 2.09 0.37 -2.78
CA ILE A 9 2.60 -0.77 -3.55
C ILE A 9 3.47 -0.28 -4.70
N THR A 10 4.36 -1.16 -5.16
CA THR A 10 5.27 -0.88 -6.29
C THR A 10 5.43 -2.11 -7.19
N ASN A 11 6.12 -1.93 -8.32
CA ASN A 11 6.61 -3.01 -9.16
C ASN A 11 8.02 -3.45 -8.78
N LYS A 12 8.48 -4.58 -9.36
CA LYS A 12 9.81 -5.18 -9.16
C LYS A 12 10.98 -4.20 -9.28
N TYR A 13 10.87 -3.21 -10.16
CA TYR A 13 11.94 -2.24 -10.44
C TYR A 13 11.76 -0.91 -9.71
N GLN A 14 10.75 -0.79 -8.83
CA GLN A 14 10.48 0.40 -8.02
C GLN A 14 10.21 1.70 -8.82
N THR A 15 9.87 1.56 -10.10
CA THR A 15 9.70 2.69 -11.02
C THR A 15 8.32 3.33 -10.93
N VAL A 16 7.31 2.56 -10.53
CA VAL A 16 5.92 3.02 -10.40
C VAL A 16 5.42 2.65 -9.02
N ILE A 17 4.88 3.64 -8.30
CA ILE A 17 4.21 3.44 -7.03
C ILE A 17 2.74 3.79 -7.11
N TYR A 18 1.95 3.15 -6.26
CA TYR A 18 0.53 3.44 -6.11
C TYR A 18 0.17 3.51 -4.63
N THR A 19 -0.46 4.62 -4.24
CA THR A 19 -0.99 4.82 -2.90
C THR A 19 -2.49 4.52 -2.90
N GLY A 20 -2.95 3.71 -1.95
CA GLY A 20 -4.35 3.37 -1.80
C GLY A 20 -4.79 3.26 -0.34
N VAL A 21 -6.10 3.12 -0.15
CA VAL A 21 -6.72 2.84 1.15
C VAL A 21 -7.53 1.55 1.12
N THR A 22 -7.62 0.91 2.27
CA THR A 22 -8.45 -0.27 2.50
C THR A 22 -8.77 -0.43 3.98
N SER A 23 -9.80 -1.20 4.29
CA SER A 23 -10.12 -1.62 5.67
C SER A 23 -9.72 -3.06 5.95
N ASN A 24 -9.16 -3.75 4.94
CA ASN A 24 -8.54 -5.06 5.08
C ASN A 24 -7.31 -5.07 4.17
N LEU A 25 -6.15 -4.85 4.78
CA LEU A 25 -4.87 -4.72 4.08
C LEU A 25 -4.42 -6.06 3.45
N PRO A 26 -4.37 -7.19 4.19
CA PRO A 26 -3.89 -8.46 3.62
C PRO A 26 -4.70 -8.89 2.39
N LYS A 27 -6.03 -8.84 2.48
CA LYS A 27 -6.92 -9.14 1.36
C LYS A 27 -6.62 -8.26 0.16
N ARG A 28 -6.49 -6.93 0.35
CA ARG A 28 -6.25 -6.00 -0.75
C ARG A 28 -4.89 -6.24 -1.42
N ILE A 29 -3.84 -6.54 -0.65
CA ILE A 29 -2.52 -6.84 -1.23
C ILE A 29 -2.56 -8.15 -2.01
N LEU A 30 -3.27 -9.16 -1.51
CA LEU A 30 -3.50 -10.41 -2.25
C LEU A 30 -4.28 -10.17 -3.55
N GLU A 31 -5.26 -9.26 -3.56
CA GLU A 31 -5.98 -8.87 -4.79
C GLU A 31 -5.04 -8.23 -5.84
N HIS A 32 -4.06 -7.43 -5.42
CA HIS A 32 -3.04 -6.86 -6.32
C HIS A 32 -2.05 -7.93 -6.81
N LYS A 33 -1.55 -8.78 -5.90
CA LYS A 33 -0.68 -9.92 -6.24
C LYS A 33 -1.31 -10.85 -7.28
N ASN A 34 -2.59 -11.17 -7.11
CA ASN A 34 -3.35 -12.03 -8.00
C ASN A 34 -3.96 -11.30 -9.20
N LYS A 35 -3.74 -9.98 -9.35
CA LYS A 35 -4.33 -9.15 -10.40
C LYS A 35 -5.85 -9.35 -10.54
N LYS A 36 -6.56 -9.47 -9.42
CA LYS A 36 -8.02 -9.73 -9.38
C LYS A 36 -8.80 -8.80 -10.32
N TYR A 37 -8.35 -7.55 -10.43
CA TYR A 37 -8.87 -6.58 -11.39
C TYR A 37 -7.89 -6.41 -12.56
N ALA A 38 -7.90 -7.36 -13.50
CA ALA A 38 -6.90 -7.44 -14.58
C ALA A 38 -6.81 -6.19 -15.48
N LYS A 39 -7.88 -5.39 -15.57
CA LYS A 39 -7.92 -4.13 -16.34
C LYS A 39 -7.50 -2.88 -15.54
N SER A 40 -7.11 -3.03 -14.28
CA SER A 40 -6.72 -1.91 -13.42
C SER A 40 -5.34 -1.35 -13.78
N PHE A 41 -5.06 -0.13 -13.32
CA PHE A 41 -3.72 0.46 -13.37
C PHE A 41 -2.69 -0.42 -12.66
N SER A 42 -2.99 -0.90 -11.46
CA SER A 42 -2.06 -1.75 -10.70
C SER A 42 -1.75 -3.06 -11.42
N ALA A 43 -2.73 -3.69 -12.08
CA ALA A 43 -2.52 -4.89 -12.87
C ALA A 43 -1.65 -4.61 -14.12
N ARG A 44 -1.93 -3.51 -14.83
CA ARG A 44 -1.16 -3.09 -16.02
C ARG A 44 0.33 -2.87 -15.71
N TYR A 45 0.64 -2.26 -14.57
CA TYR A 45 2.02 -1.92 -14.20
C TYR A 45 2.69 -2.93 -13.26
N ASN A 46 2.05 -4.08 -12.99
CA ASN A 46 2.53 -5.10 -12.05
C ASN A 46 2.83 -4.54 -10.66
N LEU A 47 1.94 -3.69 -10.14
CA LEU A 47 2.08 -3.14 -8.79
C LEU A 47 1.55 -4.18 -7.80
N ASN A 48 2.46 -4.97 -7.24
CA ASN A 48 2.11 -6.12 -6.40
C ASN A 48 3.06 -6.38 -5.23
N ILE A 49 4.00 -5.46 -4.97
CA ILE A 49 4.93 -5.51 -3.84
C ILE A 49 4.49 -4.45 -2.84
N LEU A 50 4.14 -4.85 -1.62
CA LEU A 50 3.79 -3.91 -0.55
C LEU A 50 5.08 -3.35 0.04
N VAL A 51 5.27 -2.03 -0.01
CA VAL A 51 6.50 -1.40 0.51
C VAL A 51 6.25 -0.44 1.67
N TYR A 52 5.00 -0.10 1.93
CA TYR A 52 4.60 0.80 3.01
C TYR A 52 3.16 0.59 3.45
N TYR A 53 2.88 0.70 4.74
CA TYR A 53 1.52 0.86 5.25
C TYR A 53 1.48 1.63 6.59
N GLU A 54 0.36 2.30 6.86
CA GLU A 54 0.03 2.84 8.19
C GLU A 54 -1.38 2.37 8.58
N GLN A 55 -1.58 2.04 9.85
CA GLN A 55 -2.86 1.67 10.43
C GLN A 55 -3.50 2.84 11.16
N PHE A 56 -4.81 3.00 11.00
CA PHE A 56 -5.64 4.00 11.66
C PHE A 56 -6.84 3.35 12.31
N GLN A 57 -7.24 3.88 13.47
CA GLN A 57 -8.47 3.46 14.14
C GLN A 57 -9.72 3.75 13.31
N TRP A 58 -9.65 4.76 12.43
CA TRP A 58 -10.76 5.25 11.61
C TRP A 58 -10.37 5.31 10.13
N ILE A 59 -11.25 4.84 9.25
CA ILE A 59 -11.00 4.83 7.80
C ILE A 59 -10.89 6.25 7.24
N GLU A 60 -11.57 7.22 7.87
CA GLU A 60 -11.55 8.63 7.53
C GLU A 60 -10.14 9.23 7.69
N ASP A 61 -9.41 8.81 8.72
CA ASP A 61 -8.01 9.22 8.94
C ASP A 61 -7.10 8.63 7.87
N ALA A 62 -7.28 7.35 7.53
CA ALA A 62 -6.53 6.70 6.46
C ALA A 62 -6.77 7.38 5.09
N ILE A 63 -8.02 7.79 4.81
CA ILE A 63 -8.38 8.56 3.60
C ILE A 63 -7.71 9.93 3.61
N SER A 64 -7.71 10.63 4.74
CA SER A 64 -7.07 11.93 4.88
C SER A 64 -5.55 11.83 4.67
N ARG A 65 -4.93 10.80 5.25
CA ARG A 65 -3.52 10.49 5.05
C ARG A 65 -3.19 10.13 3.60
N GLU A 66 -4.02 9.34 2.94
CA GLU A 66 -3.84 9.00 1.52
C GLU A 66 -3.83 10.24 0.63
N LYS A 67 -4.75 11.19 0.87
CA LYS A 67 -4.77 12.48 0.16
C LYS A 67 -3.48 13.27 0.37
N GLN A 68 -3.01 13.34 1.62
CA GLN A 68 -1.76 14.01 1.96
C GLN A 68 -0.55 13.37 1.23
N ILE A 69 -0.43 12.04 1.27
CA ILE A 69 0.65 11.31 0.60
C ILE A 69 0.58 11.54 -0.91
N LYS A 70 -0.61 11.43 -1.53
CA LYS A 70 -0.81 11.63 -2.97
C LYS A 70 -0.39 13.04 -3.41
N ALA A 71 -0.69 14.07 -2.62
CA ALA A 71 -0.32 15.46 -2.90
C ALA A 71 1.20 15.73 -2.86
N GLY A 72 1.97 14.93 -2.12
CA GLY A 72 3.44 15.07 -2.06
C GLY A 72 4.16 14.72 -3.37
N SER A 73 5.44 15.06 -3.49
CA SER A 73 6.29 14.69 -4.64
C SER A 73 6.58 13.18 -4.68
N ARG A 74 7.18 12.69 -5.78
CA ARG A 74 7.69 11.30 -5.84
C ARG A 74 8.80 11.05 -4.80
N GLU A 75 9.66 12.05 -4.60
CA GLU A 75 10.75 12.02 -3.63
C GLU A 75 10.23 11.94 -2.19
N ALA A 76 9.25 12.78 -1.82
CA ALA A 76 8.63 12.72 -0.49
C ALA A 76 8.01 11.34 -0.20
N LYS A 77 7.44 10.68 -1.22
CA LYS A 77 6.93 9.31 -1.09
C LYS A 77 8.08 8.29 -0.94
N ASN A 78 9.22 8.50 -1.61
CA ASN A 78 10.41 7.65 -1.43
C ASN A 78 10.96 7.79 -0.01
N ASP A 79 11.08 9.01 0.50
CA ASP A 79 11.58 9.27 1.84
C ASP A 79 10.68 8.62 2.89
N LEU A 80 9.36 8.72 2.69
CA LEU A 80 8.38 8.06 3.55
C LEU A 80 8.50 6.53 3.53
N ILE A 81 8.71 5.93 2.36
CA ILE A 81 8.96 4.48 2.25
C ILE A 81 10.29 4.14 2.93
N HIS A 82 11.35 4.90 2.66
CA HIS A 82 12.70 4.65 3.17
C HIS A 82 12.80 4.82 4.68
N SER A 83 11.97 5.67 5.30
CA SER A 83 11.97 5.84 6.76
C SER A 83 11.52 4.59 7.52
N ILE A 84 10.77 3.69 6.88
CA ILE A 84 10.32 2.42 7.51
C ILE A 84 10.88 1.17 6.82
N ASN A 85 11.15 1.24 5.52
CA ASN A 85 11.55 0.12 4.67
C ASN A 85 12.66 0.58 3.72
N PRO A 86 13.87 0.85 4.24
CA PRO A 86 14.99 1.38 3.45
C PRO A 86 15.40 0.43 2.30
N THR A 87 15.12 -0.87 2.46
CA THR A 87 15.43 -1.90 1.47
C THR A 87 14.31 -2.20 0.49
N TRP A 88 13.15 -1.52 0.61
CA TRP A 88 11.98 -1.76 -0.26
C TRP A 88 11.56 -3.23 -0.34
N LYS A 89 11.66 -3.94 0.79
CA LYS A 89 11.21 -5.34 0.90
C LYS A 89 9.70 -5.42 0.75
N ASP A 90 9.23 -6.56 0.26
CA ASP A 90 7.80 -6.85 0.26
C ASP A 90 7.34 -7.12 1.71
N LEU A 91 6.56 -6.21 2.27
CA LEU A 91 6.07 -6.27 3.66
C LEU A 91 4.85 -7.18 3.80
N PHE A 92 4.46 -7.92 2.76
CA PHE A 92 3.25 -8.75 2.81
C PHE A 92 3.32 -9.81 3.92
N GLU A 93 4.48 -10.45 4.12
CA GLU A 93 4.68 -11.46 5.16
C GLU A 93 4.46 -10.89 6.57
N GLU A 94 4.75 -9.60 6.79
CA GLU A 94 4.57 -8.93 8.09
C GLU A 94 3.10 -8.68 8.45
N ILE A 95 2.20 -8.74 7.45
CA ILE A 95 0.77 -8.49 7.63
C ILE A 95 -0.08 -9.75 7.42
N GLU A 96 0.52 -10.90 7.09
CA GLU A 96 -0.23 -12.14 6.88
C GLU A 96 -1.04 -12.53 8.13
N ASP A 97 -0.49 -12.31 9.33
CA ASP A 97 -1.17 -12.61 10.59
C ASP A 97 -2.39 -11.72 10.87
N ILE A 98 -2.47 -10.52 10.26
CA ILE A 98 -3.66 -9.65 10.33
C ILE A 98 -4.87 -10.33 9.66
N LEU A 99 -4.66 -11.35 8.83
CA LEU A 99 -5.74 -12.14 8.23
C LEU A 99 -6.50 -13.01 9.25
N ILE A 100 -5.87 -13.34 10.39
CA ILE A 100 -6.35 -14.33 11.36
C ILE A 100 -7.01 -13.66 12.60
N MET A 101 -6.89 -12.33 12.74
CA MET A 101 -7.54 -11.54 13.80
C MET A 101 -8.88 -10.95 13.36
#